data_AF-A0A3M1HYY5-F1
#
_entry.id   AF-A0A3M1HYY5-F1
#
_cell.length_a   1.000
_cell.length_b   1.000
_cell.length_c   1.000
_cell.angle_alpha   90.00
_cell.angle_beta   90.00
_cell.angle_gamma   90.00
#
_symmetry.space_group_name_H-M   'P 1'
#
loop_
_entity.id
_entity.type
_entity.pdbx_description
1 polymer ?
#
loop_
_entity_poly.entity_id
_entity_poly.type
_entity_poly.pdbx_seq_one_letter_code
_entity_poly.pdbx_strand_id
1 'polypeptide(L)'
;MPEDTRRGLIVRAQSGFFTVQTDEGQVVCQLRGRLKRGPRTGDLAAVGDRVRITVLPDGSGVIEEIEERERAIVRLDPRPQGIYRQILLANPDQAVFVFACAHPSPRLRMLDRFLVIAEKQGIPPLIVANKVDLVSPQEAKALFGRYEEIGYPVLYTSAEKRIGIDELREHLTGKLNALAGPSGAGKSSLLNA
;
A
#
# COMPACT_ATOMS: atom_id res chain seq x y z
N MET A 1 -4.60 1.51 -32.35
CA MET A 1 -4.07 0.85 -31.13
C MET A 1 -3.50 -0.49 -31.56
N PRO A 2 -2.39 -1.01 -30.99
CA PRO A 2 -1.99 -2.39 -31.27
C PRO A 2 -3.17 -3.30 -30.92
N GLU A 3 -3.55 -4.23 -31.79
CA GLU A 3 -4.79 -4.99 -31.66
C GLU A 3 -4.79 -5.99 -30.49
N ASP A 4 -3.66 -6.15 -29.78
CA ASP A 4 -3.51 -7.12 -28.70
C ASP A 4 -2.88 -6.48 -27.44
N THR A 5 -3.65 -5.63 -26.75
CA THR A 5 -3.25 -5.07 -25.45
C THR A 5 -4.00 -5.74 -24.32
N ARG A 6 -3.27 -6.11 -23.27
CA ARG A 6 -3.80 -6.80 -22.09
C ARG A 6 -3.78 -5.87 -20.90
N ARG A 7 -4.80 -5.96 -20.05
CA ARG A 7 -4.84 -5.23 -18.78
C ARG A 7 -4.02 -5.95 -17.72
N GLY A 8 -3.43 -5.17 -16.83
CA GLY A 8 -2.74 -5.72 -15.67
C GLY A 8 -2.44 -4.68 -14.60
N LEU A 9 -1.90 -5.17 -13.49
CA LEU A 9 -1.52 -4.39 -12.33
C LEU A 9 -0.01 -4.46 -12.12
N ILE A 10 0.66 -3.33 -11.96
CA ILE A 10 2.08 -3.34 -11.57
C ILE A 10 2.19 -3.83 -10.12
N VAL A 11 2.78 -5.01 -9.93
CA VAL A 11 2.99 -5.61 -8.59
C VAL A 11 4.42 -5.46 -8.08
N ARG A 12 5.37 -5.16 -8.98
CA ARG A 12 6.76 -4.88 -8.63
C ARG A 12 7.35 -3.85 -9.58
N ALA A 13 8.16 -2.93 -9.06
CA ALA A 13 8.92 -1.96 -9.85
C ALA A 13 10.38 -1.97 -9.39
N GLN A 14 11.32 -2.21 -10.30
CA GLN A 14 12.75 -2.23 -9.99
C GLN A 14 13.57 -1.79 -11.21
N SER A 15 14.39 -0.74 -11.04
CA SER A 15 15.35 -0.28 -12.05
C SER A 15 14.76 -0.06 -13.46
N GLY A 16 13.51 0.42 -13.54
CA GLY A 16 12.81 0.66 -14.81
C GLY A 16 12.14 -0.57 -15.44
N PHE A 17 12.20 -1.73 -14.78
CA PHE A 17 11.41 -2.91 -15.08
C PHE A 17 10.21 -3.01 -14.13
N PHE A 18 9.08 -3.43 -14.68
CA PHE A 18 7.81 -3.51 -13.98
C PHE A 18 7.24 -4.91 -14.15
N THR A 19 7.06 -5.67 -13.07
CA THR A 19 6.31 -6.91 -13.13
C THR A 19 4.82 -6.58 -13.11
N VAL A 20 4.13 -6.94 -14.17
CA VAL A 20 2.70 -6.71 -14.36
C VAL A 20 1.97 -8.03 -14.16
N GLN A 21 1.09 -8.09 -13.18
CA GLN A 21 0.16 -9.19 -12.98
C GLN A 21 -1.01 -9.03 -13.94
N THR A 22 -1.24 -10.04 -14.77
CA THR A 22 -2.39 -10.17 -15.67
C THR A 22 -3.20 -11.42 -15.30
N ASP A 23 -4.33 -11.64 -15.97
CA ASP A 23 -5.14 -12.84 -15.79
C ASP A 23 -4.43 -14.12 -16.27
N GLU A 24 -3.45 -13.98 -17.17
CA GLU A 24 -2.64 -15.09 -17.71
C GLU A 24 -1.32 -15.30 -16.95
N GLY A 25 -1.04 -14.47 -15.92
CA GLY A 25 0.18 -14.54 -15.13
C GLY A 25 1.01 -13.25 -15.17
N GLN A 26 2.26 -13.35 -14.73
CA GLN A 26 3.15 -12.21 -14.58
C GLN A 26 4.03 -11.99 -15.80
N VAL A 27 4.11 -10.74 -16.25
CA VAL A 27 4.96 -10.33 -17.37
C VAL A 27 5.90 -9.22 -16.91
N VAL A 28 7.20 -9.36 -17.17
CA VAL A 28 8.18 -8.31 -16.91
C VAL A 28 8.16 -7.32 -18.07
N CYS A 29 7.81 -6.08 -17.76
CA CYS A 29 7.56 -5.04 -18.73
C CYS A 29 8.52 -3.86 -18.59
N GLN A 30 8.71 -3.13 -19.69
CA GLN A 30 9.31 -1.79 -19.68
C GLN A 30 8.31 -0.76 -20.21
N LEU A 31 8.48 0.50 -19.78
CA LEU A 31 7.70 1.61 -20.32
C LEU A 31 8.03 1.84 -21.80
N ARG A 32 7.00 1.98 -22.64
CA ARG A 32 7.17 2.41 -24.02
C ARG A 32 7.87 3.77 -24.08
N GLY A 33 8.81 3.94 -25.01
CA GLY A 33 9.65 5.14 -25.11
C GLY A 33 8.88 6.46 -25.13
N ARG A 34 7.69 6.49 -25.75
CA ARG A 34 6.83 7.69 -25.79
C ARG A 34 6.36 8.15 -24.41
N LEU A 35 6.15 7.23 -23.46
CA LEU A 35 5.74 7.53 -22.08
C LEU A 35 6.87 8.18 -21.27
N LYS A 36 8.12 8.06 -21.72
CA LYS A 36 9.30 8.62 -21.06
C LYS A 36 9.57 10.08 -21.46
N ARG A 37 8.76 10.67 -22.34
CA ARG A 37 8.92 12.04 -22.84
C ARG A 37 8.30 13.04 -21.85
N GLY A 38 8.91 14.21 -21.73
CA GLY A 38 8.47 15.29 -20.84
C GLY A 38 9.32 15.43 -19.58
N PRO A 39 9.07 16.47 -18.77
CA PRO A 39 9.84 16.75 -17.56
C PRO A 39 9.61 15.65 -16.51
N ARG A 40 10.69 15.12 -15.93
CA ARG A 40 10.64 14.11 -14.86
C ARG A 40 10.39 14.75 -13.50
N THR A 41 9.20 15.28 -13.30
CA THR A 41 8.76 15.84 -12.02
C THR A 41 8.28 14.76 -11.03
N GLY A 42 8.32 13.48 -11.42
CA GLY A 42 7.98 12.34 -10.56
C GLY A 42 8.10 11.00 -11.26
N ASP A 43 7.68 9.95 -10.56
CA ASP A 43 7.63 8.59 -11.12
C ASP A 43 6.53 8.48 -12.19
N LEU A 44 6.88 7.92 -13.35
CA LEU A 44 5.92 7.72 -14.44
C LEU A 44 4.97 6.55 -14.13
N ALA A 45 5.53 5.45 -13.61
CA ALA A 45 4.81 4.26 -13.20
C ALA A 45 5.28 3.81 -11.82
N ALA A 46 4.37 3.22 -11.05
CA ALA A 46 4.59 2.73 -9.70
C ALA A 46 3.79 1.45 -9.45
N VAL A 47 4.12 0.75 -8.36
CA VAL A 47 3.30 -0.38 -7.88
C VAL A 47 1.87 0.11 -7.64
N GLY A 48 0.89 -0.70 -8.03
CA GLY A 48 -0.53 -0.39 -7.95
C GLY A 48 -1.11 0.34 -9.16
N ASP A 49 -0.28 0.74 -10.14
CA ASP A 49 -0.79 1.29 -11.39
C ASP A 49 -1.47 0.19 -12.20
N ARG A 50 -2.67 0.51 -12.71
CA ARG A 50 -3.37 -0.27 -13.73
C ARG A 50 -2.79 0.13 -15.08
N VAL A 51 -2.43 -0.85 -15.89
CA VAL A 51 -1.71 -0.63 -17.15
C VAL A 51 -2.30 -1.47 -18.28
N ARG A 52 -2.08 -1.02 -19.51
CA ARG A 52 -2.20 -1.85 -20.71
C ARG A 52 -0.83 -2.23 -21.22
N ILE A 53 -0.61 -3.51 -21.44
CA ILE A 53 0.64 -4.06 -21.93
C ILE A 53 0.46 -4.80 -23.25
N THR A 54 1.50 -4.83 -24.07
CA THR A 54 1.63 -5.78 -25.18
C THR A 54 2.75 -6.76 -24.82
N VAL A 55 2.48 -8.06 -24.98
CA VAL A 55 3.47 -9.12 -24.79
C VAL A 55 4.19 -9.37 -26.11
N LEU A 56 5.51 -9.41 -26.07
CA LEU A 56 6.37 -9.63 -27.22
C LEU A 56 6.63 -11.14 -27.42
N PRO A 57 7.06 -11.57 -28.61
CA PRO A 57 7.33 -12.98 -28.90
C PRO A 57 8.39 -13.64 -27.99
N ASP A 58 9.26 -12.84 -27.38
CA ASP A 58 10.27 -13.30 -26.41
C ASP A 58 9.73 -13.43 -24.97
N GLY A 59 8.44 -13.16 -24.76
CA GLY A 59 7.76 -13.21 -23.46
C GLY A 59 7.91 -11.95 -22.62
N SER A 60 8.71 -10.97 -23.05
CA SER A 60 8.79 -9.66 -22.37
C SER A 60 7.57 -8.80 -22.69
N GLY A 61 7.32 -7.78 -21.88
CA GLY A 61 6.19 -6.88 -22.07
C GLY A 61 6.59 -5.43 -22.32
N VAL A 62 5.70 -4.69 -22.97
CA VAL A 62 5.80 -3.24 -23.08
C VAL A 62 4.55 -2.62 -22.50
N ILE A 63 4.70 -1.73 -21.52
CA ILE A 63 3.60 -0.90 -21.01
C ILE A 63 3.31 0.15 -22.07
N GLU A 64 2.16 -0.01 -22.72
CA GLU A 64 1.63 0.90 -23.73
C GLU A 64 0.98 2.11 -23.09
N GLU A 65 0.26 1.90 -22.00
CA GLU A 65 -0.56 2.91 -21.34
C GLU A 65 -0.61 2.65 -19.83
N ILE A 66 -0.67 3.73 -19.07
CA ILE A 66 -0.92 3.73 -17.63
C ILE A 66 -2.27 4.40 -17.44
N GLU A 67 -3.22 3.70 -16.84
CA GLU A 67 -4.56 4.24 -16.58
C GLU A 67 -4.48 5.37 -15.55
N GLU A 68 -5.45 6.26 -15.56
CA GLU A 68 -5.51 7.38 -14.62
C GLU A 68 -5.60 6.87 -13.17
N ARG A 69 -4.86 7.52 -12.26
CA ARG A 69 -4.87 7.17 -10.84
C ARG A 69 -6.04 7.85 -10.15
N GLU A 70 -6.88 7.09 -9.48
CA GLU A 70 -7.95 7.62 -8.63
C GLU A 70 -7.38 8.18 -7.32
N ARG A 71 -6.35 7.52 -6.78
CA ARG A 71 -5.67 7.90 -5.53
C ARG A 71 -4.23 7.41 -5.53
N ALA A 72 -3.36 8.05 -4.75
CA ALA A 72 -1.97 7.64 -4.64
C ALA A 72 -1.33 8.10 -3.34
N ILE A 73 -0.43 7.29 -2.80
CA ILE A 73 0.47 7.68 -1.71
C ILE A 73 1.74 8.25 -2.35
N VAL A 74 1.89 9.58 -2.25
CA VAL A 74 3.00 10.31 -2.86
C VAL A 74 3.89 10.91 -1.78
N ARG A 75 5.20 10.65 -1.90
CA ARG A 75 6.22 11.35 -1.14
C ARG A 75 6.75 12.50 -1.99
N LEU A 76 6.66 13.71 -1.45
CA LEU A 76 7.28 14.89 -2.04
C LEU A 76 8.75 14.93 -1.61
N ASP A 77 9.65 14.92 -2.59
CA ASP A 77 11.10 14.90 -2.41
C ASP A 77 11.68 16.21 -2.99
N PRO A 78 12.01 17.20 -2.15
CA PRO A 78 12.60 18.46 -2.61
C PRO A 78 13.99 18.23 -3.20
N ARG A 79 14.19 18.62 -4.47
CA ARG A 79 15.47 18.53 -5.18
C ARG A 79 15.87 19.90 -5.74
N PRO A 80 17.15 20.10 -6.13
CA PRO A 80 17.59 21.36 -6.73
C PRO A 80 16.79 21.76 -7.99
N GLN A 81 16.27 20.77 -8.73
CA GLN A 81 15.49 20.97 -9.95
C GLN A 81 13.97 21.10 -9.69
N GLY A 82 13.54 21.17 -8.43
CA GLY A 82 12.14 21.24 -8.01
C GLY A 82 11.71 20.05 -7.15
N ILE A 83 10.40 19.92 -6.91
CA ILE A 83 9.85 18.85 -6.08
C ILE A 83 9.64 17.61 -6.94
N TYR A 84 10.36 16.53 -6.64
CA TYR A 84 10.14 15.23 -7.24
C TYR A 84 8.99 14.51 -6.52
N ARG A 85 7.98 14.10 -7.27
CA ARG A 85 6.83 13.35 -6.75
C ARG A 85 7.11 11.86 -6.87
N GLN A 86 7.63 11.28 -5.79
CA GLN A 86 7.86 9.84 -5.70
C GLN A 86 6.53 9.15 -5.35
N ILE A 87 6.09 8.22 -6.20
CA ILE A 87 4.83 7.51 -6.01
C ILE A 87 5.14 6.20 -5.31
N LEU A 88 4.79 6.12 -4.03
CA LEU A 88 5.06 4.95 -3.21
C LEU A 88 4.09 3.81 -3.52
N LEU A 89 2.83 4.15 -3.77
CA LEU A 89 1.77 3.20 -4.13
C LEU A 89 0.64 3.94 -4.85
N ALA A 90 0.21 3.42 -5.98
CA ALA A 90 -0.94 3.92 -6.73
C ALA A 90 -2.19 3.09 -6.41
N ASN A 91 -3.35 3.73 -6.43
CA ASN A 91 -4.68 3.15 -6.25
C ASN A 91 -4.83 2.16 -5.07
N PRO A 92 -4.27 2.42 -3.87
CA PRO A 92 -4.53 1.54 -2.73
C PRO A 92 -6.02 1.50 -2.41
N ASP A 93 -6.55 0.32 -2.13
CA ASP A 93 -7.94 0.13 -1.70
C ASP A 93 -8.12 0.42 -0.20
N GLN A 94 -7.04 0.23 0.57
CA GLN A 94 -7.05 0.38 2.02
C GLN A 94 -5.66 0.79 2.53
N ALA A 95 -5.62 1.60 3.58
CA ALA A 95 -4.42 1.88 4.37
C ALA A 95 -4.51 1.18 5.73
N VAL A 96 -3.56 0.31 6.03
CA VAL A 96 -3.57 -0.52 7.23
C VAL A 96 -2.48 -0.03 8.18
N PHE A 97 -2.90 0.53 9.31
CA PHE A 97 -2.04 1.19 10.29
C PHE A 97 -1.79 0.29 11.50
N VAL A 98 -0.63 -0.34 11.53
CA VAL A 98 -0.23 -1.28 12.59
C VAL A 98 0.52 -0.55 13.70
N PHE A 99 -0.02 -0.59 14.90
CA PHE A 99 0.58 -0.04 16.12
C PHE A 99 0.59 -1.11 17.21
N ALA A 100 1.66 -1.18 18.00
CA ALA A 100 1.70 -2.09 19.14
C ALA A 100 1.00 -1.48 20.36
N CYS A 101 0.28 -2.29 21.12
CA CYS A 101 -0.27 -1.91 22.43
C CYS A 101 0.84 -1.72 23.46
N ALA A 102 1.93 -2.49 23.36
CA ALA A 102 3.11 -2.35 24.20
C ALA A 102 4.40 -2.72 23.45
N HIS A 103 5.54 -2.18 23.89
CA HIS A 103 6.89 -2.49 23.40
C HIS A 103 7.03 -2.50 21.86
N PRO A 104 7.06 -1.33 21.20
CA PRO A 104 7.11 0.02 21.79
C PRO A 104 5.73 0.54 22.17
N SER A 105 5.68 1.49 23.12
CA SER A 105 4.45 2.22 23.43
C SER A 105 3.88 2.89 22.18
N PRO A 106 2.55 2.86 21.97
CA PRO A 106 1.95 3.38 20.75
C PRO A 106 2.11 4.89 20.67
N ARG A 107 2.61 5.36 19.52
CA ARG A 107 2.73 6.79 19.23
C ARG A 107 1.43 7.28 18.60
N LEU A 108 0.38 7.48 19.41
CA LEU A 108 -0.97 7.78 18.90
C LEU A 108 -1.05 9.06 18.06
N ARG A 109 -0.25 10.09 18.36
CA ARG A 109 -0.13 11.28 17.50
C ARG A 109 0.36 10.97 16.08
N MET A 110 1.14 9.91 15.90
CA MET A 110 1.55 9.44 14.58
C MET A 110 0.39 8.74 13.86
N LEU A 111 -0.40 7.95 14.58
CA LEU A 111 -1.62 7.34 14.04
C LEU A 111 -2.59 8.43 13.57
N ASP A 112 -2.84 9.46 14.39
CA ASP A 112 -3.71 10.58 14.01
C ASP A 112 -3.26 11.24 12.70
N ARG A 113 -1.95 11.47 12.53
CA ARG A 113 -1.39 12.01 11.29
C ARG A 113 -1.59 11.08 10.10
N PHE A 114 -1.48 9.77 10.29
CA PHE A 114 -1.71 8.79 9.24
C PHE A 114 -3.18 8.76 8.81
N LEU A 115 -4.11 8.81 9.76
CA LEU A 115 -5.55 8.90 9.50
C LEU A 115 -5.87 10.17 8.70
N VAL A 116 -5.36 11.34 9.10
CA VAL A 116 -5.54 12.60 8.35
C VAL A 116 -5.02 12.49 6.92
N ILE A 117 -3.88 11.82 6.70
CA ILE A 117 -3.34 11.61 5.36
C ILE A 117 -4.24 10.67 4.55
N ALA A 118 -4.70 9.57 5.14
CA ALA A 118 -5.57 8.61 4.48
C ALA A 118 -6.90 9.26 4.04
N GLU A 119 -7.55 9.97 4.96
CA GLU A 119 -8.78 10.73 4.69
C GLU A 119 -8.59 11.77 3.59
N LYS A 120 -7.49 12.55 3.65
CA LYS A 120 -7.18 13.54 2.60
C LYS A 120 -7.01 12.91 1.22
N GLN A 121 -6.56 11.65 1.16
CA GLN A 121 -6.37 10.91 -0.10
C GLN A 121 -7.58 10.02 -0.47
N GLY A 122 -8.66 10.03 0.32
CA GLY A 122 -9.80 9.14 0.12
C GLY A 122 -9.44 7.66 0.17
N ILE A 123 -8.46 7.29 1.00
CA ILE A 123 -8.02 5.91 1.21
C ILE A 123 -8.66 5.41 2.52
N PRO A 124 -9.53 4.40 2.48
CA PRO A 124 -10.13 3.82 3.68
C PRO A 124 -9.06 3.33 4.67
N PRO A 125 -9.05 3.79 5.93
CA PRO A 125 -8.10 3.32 6.93
C PRO A 125 -8.61 2.09 7.71
N LEU A 126 -7.68 1.24 8.12
CA LEU A 126 -7.88 0.14 9.08
C LEU A 126 -6.80 0.23 10.14
N ILE A 127 -7.19 0.31 11.41
CA ILE A 127 -6.25 0.36 12.53
C ILE A 127 -6.04 -1.06 13.04
N VAL A 128 -4.78 -1.46 13.22
CA VAL A 128 -4.43 -2.75 13.81
C VAL A 128 -3.64 -2.50 15.08
N ALA A 129 -4.30 -2.70 16.22
CA ALA A 129 -3.73 -2.69 17.55
C ALA A 129 -3.12 -4.06 17.85
N ASN A 130 -1.82 -4.21 17.56
CA ASN A 130 -1.09 -5.48 17.67
C ASN A 130 -0.45 -5.66 19.06
N LYS A 131 -0.01 -6.88 19.36
CA LYS A 131 0.60 -7.28 20.64
C LYS A 131 -0.33 -7.14 21.83
N VAL A 132 -1.61 -7.46 21.63
CA VAL A 132 -2.60 -7.46 22.72
C VAL A 132 -2.33 -8.51 23.78
N ASP A 133 -1.47 -9.49 23.50
CA ASP A 133 -0.98 -10.46 24.48
C ASP A 133 -0.12 -9.84 25.60
N LEU A 134 0.38 -8.62 25.40
CA LEU A 134 1.22 -7.91 26.36
C LEU A 134 0.43 -7.00 27.30
N VAL A 135 -0.88 -6.85 27.10
CA VAL A 135 -1.73 -5.94 27.86
C VAL A 135 -3.08 -6.60 28.15
N SER A 136 -3.83 -6.07 29.12
CA SER A 136 -5.22 -6.45 29.30
C SER A 136 -6.12 -5.89 28.17
N PRO A 137 -7.27 -6.52 27.90
CA PRO A 137 -8.25 -5.97 26.95
C PRO A 137 -8.70 -4.55 27.29
N GLN A 138 -8.78 -4.21 28.58
CA GLN A 138 -9.14 -2.88 29.06
C GLN A 138 -8.08 -1.84 28.71
N GLU A 139 -6.79 -2.18 28.86
CA GLU A 139 -5.68 -1.30 28.48
C GLU A 139 -5.61 -1.10 26.95
N ALA A 140 -5.81 -2.18 26.18
CA ALA A 140 -5.87 -2.08 24.72
C ALA A 140 -7.01 -1.15 24.26
N LYS A 141 -8.22 -1.31 24.84
CA LYS A 141 -9.36 -0.43 24.58
C LYS A 141 -9.12 0.99 25.06
N ALA A 142 -8.45 1.21 26.18
CA ALA A 142 -8.11 2.56 26.64
C ALA A 142 -7.18 3.29 25.65
N LEU A 143 -6.31 2.56 24.96
CA LEU A 143 -5.40 3.12 23.96
C LEU A 143 -6.07 3.40 22.61
N PHE A 144 -6.92 2.48 22.13
CA PHE A 144 -7.44 2.51 20.76
C PHE A 144 -8.97 2.66 20.63
N GLY A 145 -9.73 2.45 21.70
CA GLY A 145 -11.20 2.42 21.66
C GLY A 145 -11.84 3.73 21.21
N ARG A 146 -11.20 4.87 21.52
CA ARG A 146 -11.62 6.18 21.00
C ARG A 146 -11.64 6.27 19.47
N TYR A 147 -10.84 5.45 18.77
CA TYR A 147 -10.87 5.42 17.30
C TYR A 147 -12.08 4.64 16.78
N GLU A 148 -12.53 3.62 17.51
CA GLU A 148 -13.79 2.91 17.23
C GLU A 148 -14.99 3.85 17.41
N GLU A 149 -14.99 4.63 18.50
CA GLU A 149 -16.06 5.60 18.81
C GLU A 149 -16.23 6.68 17.74
N ILE A 150 -15.14 7.08 17.07
CA ILE A 150 -15.18 8.05 15.96
C ILE A 150 -15.33 7.38 14.59
N GLY A 151 -15.60 6.08 14.54
CA GLY A 151 -16.01 5.35 13.34
C GLY A 151 -14.90 4.65 12.55
N TYR A 152 -13.66 4.61 13.06
CA TYR A 152 -12.60 3.83 12.42
C TYR A 152 -12.66 2.36 12.82
N PRO A 153 -12.49 1.42 11.87
CA PRO A 153 -12.36 0.02 12.22
C PRO A 153 -11.02 -0.23 12.93
N VAL A 154 -11.09 -0.91 14.06
CA VAL A 154 -9.92 -1.30 14.87
C VAL A 154 -9.91 -2.82 15.05
N LEU A 155 -8.80 -3.45 14.68
CA LEU A 155 -8.55 -4.86 14.94
C LEU A 155 -7.53 -5.02 16.05
N TYR A 156 -7.89 -5.80 17.06
CA TYR A 156 -7.04 -6.16 18.18
C TYR A 156 -6.36 -7.50 17.88
N THR A 157 -5.04 -7.49 17.69
CA THR A 157 -4.30 -8.64 17.16
C THR A 157 -3.09 -9.02 18.01
N SER A 158 -2.70 -10.29 17.93
CA SER A 158 -1.41 -10.77 18.41
C SER A 158 -0.84 -11.74 17.39
N ALA A 159 0.26 -11.35 16.74
CA ALA A 159 1.00 -12.26 15.86
C ALA A 159 1.54 -13.49 16.63
N GLU A 160 1.98 -13.28 17.88
CA GLU A 160 2.55 -14.33 18.74
C GLU A 160 1.50 -15.36 19.17
N LYS A 161 0.33 -14.90 19.63
CA LYS A 161 -0.77 -15.76 20.08
C LYS A 161 -1.79 -16.08 19.00
N ARG A 162 -1.53 -15.63 17.76
CA ARG A 162 -2.42 -15.75 16.60
C ARG A 162 -3.84 -15.22 16.84
N ILE A 163 -3.97 -14.18 17.66
CA ILE A 163 -5.25 -13.54 17.97
C ILE A 163 -5.60 -12.56 16.85
N GLY A 164 -6.85 -12.60 16.35
CA GLY A 164 -7.36 -11.67 15.34
C GLY A 164 -6.73 -11.79 13.96
N ILE A 165 -5.94 -12.84 13.70
CA ILE A 165 -5.21 -13.02 12.43
C ILE A 165 -6.16 -13.38 11.28
N ASP A 166 -7.15 -14.23 11.52
CA ASP A 166 -8.10 -14.62 10.48
C ASP A 166 -8.99 -13.45 10.07
N GLU A 167 -9.48 -12.67 11.05
CA GLU A 167 -10.23 -11.44 10.79
C GLU A 167 -9.39 -10.40 10.04
N LEU A 168 -8.10 -10.24 10.39
CA LEU A 168 -7.18 -9.40 9.63
C LEU A 168 -7.04 -9.93 8.19
N ARG A 169 -6.89 -11.24 7.99
CA ARG A 169 -6.75 -11.85 6.65
C ARG A 169 -7.99 -11.59 5.79
N GLU A 170 -9.18 -11.70 6.36
CA GLU A 170 -10.44 -11.37 5.69
C GLU A 170 -10.48 -9.90 5.25
N HIS A 171 -10.05 -8.98 6.10
CA HIS A 171 -10.00 -7.56 5.76
C HIS A 171 -9.04 -7.24 4.62
N LEU A 172 -7.90 -7.95 4.52
CA LEU A 172 -6.85 -7.71 3.53
C LEU A 172 -7.12 -8.38 2.18
N THR A 173 -7.85 -9.49 2.16
CA THR A 173 -8.00 -10.35 0.97
C THR A 173 -8.67 -9.60 -0.18
N GLY A 174 -8.10 -9.76 -1.39
CA GLY A 174 -8.64 -9.16 -2.61
C GLY A 174 -8.43 -7.65 -2.74
N LYS A 175 -7.63 -7.02 -1.86
CA LYS A 175 -7.38 -5.57 -1.84
C LYS A 175 -5.91 -5.23 -2.03
N LEU A 176 -5.63 -4.09 -2.63
CA LEU A 176 -4.33 -3.47 -2.61
C LEU A 176 -4.14 -2.68 -1.30
N ASN A 177 -3.44 -3.29 -0.34
CA ASN A 177 -3.27 -2.75 1.00
C ASN A 177 -1.96 -1.97 1.16
N ALA A 178 -2.04 -0.74 1.66
CA ALA A 178 -0.90 0.06 2.08
C ALA A 178 -0.61 -0.16 3.57
N LEU A 179 0.37 -0.99 3.91
CA LEU A 179 0.70 -1.29 5.31
C LEU A 179 1.72 -0.27 5.86
N ALA A 180 1.38 0.43 6.95
CA ALA A 180 2.26 1.41 7.59
C ALA A 180 2.19 1.32 9.12
N GLY A 181 3.20 1.87 9.79
CA GLY A 181 3.30 1.85 11.25
C GLY A 181 4.74 1.93 11.75
N PRO A 182 4.97 2.25 13.03
CA PRO A 182 6.31 2.32 13.61
C PRO A 182 7.11 1.02 13.45
N SER A 183 8.45 1.13 13.43
CA SER A 183 9.30 -0.05 13.59
C SER A 183 9.00 -0.75 14.92
N GLY A 184 9.05 -2.08 14.94
CA GLY A 184 8.72 -2.88 16.12
C GLY A 184 7.22 -3.07 16.40
N ALA A 185 6.31 -2.45 15.63
CA ALA A 185 4.86 -2.63 15.79
C ALA A 185 4.35 -4.03 15.38
N GLY A 186 5.18 -4.85 14.73
CA GLY A 186 4.86 -6.23 14.34
C GLY A 186 4.22 -6.41 12.95
N LYS A 187 4.36 -5.43 12.05
CA LYS A 187 3.91 -5.51 10.64
C LYS A 187 4.39 -6.78 9.93
N SER A 188 5.70 -7.05 9.95
CA SER A 188 6.27 -8.24 9.30
C SER A 188 5.82 -9.53 9.98
N SER A 189 5.69 -9.53 11.31
CA SER A 189 5.19 -10.69 12.04
C SER A 189 3.75 -11.03 11.66
N LEU A 190 2.88 -10.02 11.51
CA LEU A 190 1.50 -10.21 11.06
C LEU A 190 1.42 -10.70 9.61
N LEU A 191 2.28 -10.20 8.72
CA LEU A 191 2.32 -10.65 7.32
C LEU A 191 2.78 -12.10 7.16
N ASN A 192 3.53 -12.63 8.14
CA ASN A 192 4.05 -14.00 8.13
C ASN A 192 3.16 -14.98 8.93
N ALA A 193 2.11 -14.51 9.61
CA ALA A 193 1.24 -15.31 10.48
C ALA A 193 0.04 -15.91 9.73
#